data_AF-A0A8K1DD02-F1
#
_entry.id   AF-A0A8K1DD02-F1
#
_cell.length_a   1.000
_cell.length_b   1.000
_cell.length_c   1.000
_cell.angle_alpha   90.00
_cell.angle_beta   90.00
_cell.angle_gamma   90.00
#
_symmetry.space_group_name_H-M   'P 1'
#
loop_
_entity.id
_entity.type
_entity.pdbx_description
1 polymer ?
#
loop_
_entity_poly.entity_id
_entity_poly.type
_entity_poly.pdbx_seq_one_letter_code
_entity_poly.pdbx_strand_id
1 'polypeptide(L)'
;MSNSDHPDTIYRTSPRRVGKMLAIIIGIQIIGGIIFFTHYDYWNSYLPNAGKLQEQQMENETAQSSSSGPSSTQGTFTGKEIDVSLKFVESPDFSKYGFNAPKGSAGSDPEIDAKVGDKIVFSVTNGGKSFHAFAITASTSGPGPAIDGTTIATADSPMKPGQSGTVSFVPASAGTYYYICAVPGHRELGMEGKIVVGGGSGGSSIPAGTGGTASANGNKESFSLAFEVSSDFSKYGFNGTGGTGTNPDITVHSGDTVTIHVTNPSKVFHAFGIVTDPNNPSGVVWNAAYKTADSPMKPGDSGDVTFVAGTPGLYHYICTVPGHAALGMDGHFIVEK
;
A
#
# COMPACT_ATOMS: atom_id res chain seq x y z
N MET A 1 -23.32 88.54 32.99
CA MET A 1 -24.22 87.48 32.49
C MET A 1 -23.34 86.26 32.25
N SER A 2 -23.53 85.21 33.05
CA SER A 2 -22.72 83.99 33.03
C SER A 2 -23.30 83.03 32.00
N ASN A 3 -22.59 82.77 30.90
CA ASN A 3 -22.93 81.71 29.95
C ASN A 3 -22.22 80.44 30.39
N SER A 4 -22.97 79.55 31.03
CA SER A 4 -22.56 78.17 31.28
C SER A 4 -23.30 77.27 30.29
N ASP A 5 -22.74 77.14 29.09
CA ASP A 5 -23.14 76.12 28.11
C ASP A 5 -22.46 74.80 28.49
N HIS A 6 -23.23 73.90 29.12
CA HIS A 6 -22.82 72.50 29.19
C HIS A 6 -23.17 71.83 27.86
N PRO A 7 -22.19 71.21 27.16
CA PRO A 7 -22.50 70.44 25.97
C PRO A 7 -23.32 69.20 26.38
N ASP A 8 -24.59 69.15 25.97
CA ASP A 8 -25.44 67.97 26.17
C ASP A 8 -24.79 66.75 25.52
N THR A 9 -24.64 65.67 26.29
CA THR A 9 -24.15 64.39 25.79
C THR A 9 -25.07 63.84 24.69
N ILE A 10 -24.57 63.82 23.46
CA ILE A 10 -25.27 63.21 22.31
C ILE A 10 -25.12 61.69 22.39
N TYR A 11 -26.16 61.00 22.84
CA TYR A 11 -26.23 59.54 22.80
C TYR A 11 -26.47 59.04 21.37
N ARG A 12 -25.43 58.49 20.74
CA ARG A 12 -25.51 57.95 19.37
C ARG A 12 -26.36 56.66 19.25
N THR A 13 -26.59 55.94 20.35
CA THR A 13 -27.40 54.72 20.37
C THR A 13 -28.22 54.65 21.67
N SER A 14 -29.35 53.94 21.65
CA SER A 14 -30.16 53.73 22.85
C SER A 14 -29.77 52.44 23.58
N PRO A 15 -29.93 52.35 24.91
CA PRO A 15 -29.68 51.12 25.67
C PRO A 15 -30.43 49.90 25.11
N ARG A 16 -31.64 50.09 24.57
CA ARG A 16 -32.42 49.05 23.90
C ARG A 16 -31.74 48.54 22.62
N ARG A 17 -31.12 49.43 21.85
CA ARG A 17 -30.40 49.07 20.62
C ARG A 17 -29.10 48.34 20.97
N VAL A 18 -28.39 48.77 22.02
CA VAL A 18 -27.21 48.07 22.55
C VAL A 18 -27.59 46.67 23.05
N GLY A 19 -28.68 46.53 23.81
CA GLY A 19 -29.14 45.23 24.30
C GLY A 19 -29.48 44.24 23.18
N LYS A 20 -30.13 44.71 22.11
CA LYS A 20 -30.40 43.87 20.92
C LYS A 20 -29.12 43.44 20.20
N MET A 21 -28.14 44.34 20.08
CA MET A 21 -26.86 44.05 19.44
C MET A 21 -26.05 43.03 20.26
N LEU A 22 -26.01 43.18 21.59
CA LEU A 22 -25.38 42.22 22.49
C LEU A 22 -26.05 40.83 22.43
N ALA A 23 -27.38 40.78 22.39
CA ALA A 23 -28.10 39.51 22.25
C ALA A 23 -27.75 38.77 20.94
N ILE A 24 -27.58 39.49 19.83
CA ILE A 24 -27.15 38.92 18.55
C ILE A 24 -25.72 38.39 18.64
N ILE A 25 -24.79 39.15 19.23
CA ILE A 25 -23.40 38.71 19.43
C ILE A 25 -23.37 37.44 20.26
N ILE A 26 -24.07 37.43 21.40
CA ILE A 26 -24.14 36.27 22.29
C ILE A 26 -24.73 35.07 21.54
N GLY A 27 -25.78 35.27 20.75
CA GLY A 27 -26.36 34.22 19.91
C GLY A 27 -25.35 33.62 18.93
N ILE A 28 -24.57 34.45 18.23
CA ILE A 28 -23.51 33.98 17.32
C ILE A 28 -22.44 33.20 18.08
N GLN A 29 -22.00 33.67 19.25
CA GLN A 29 -20.99 32.99 20.05
C GLN A 29 -21.49 31.64 20.60
N ILE A 30 -22.76 31.56 21.02
CA ILE A 30 -23.36 30.31 21.48
C ILE A 30 -23.46 29.31 20.33
N ILE A 31 -23.98 29.72 19.17
CA ILE A 31 -24.10 28.85 18.00
C ILE A 31 -22.71 28.39 17.53
N GLY A 32 -21.74 29.31 17.45
CA GLY A 32 -20.36 29.00 17.10
C GLY A 32 -19.71 28.02 18.08
N GLY A 33 -19.92 28.22 19.39
CA GLY A 33 -19.46 27.30 20.43
C GLY A 33 -20.08 25.91 20.29
N ILE A 34 -21.39 25.81 20.04
CA ILE A 34 -22.07 24.54 19.83
C ILE A 34 -21.48 23.81 18.62
N ILE A 35 -21.30 24.49 17.48
CA ILE A 35 -20.70 23.87 16.28
C ILE A 35 -19.28 23.40 16.57
N PHE A 36 -18.47 24.22 17.24
CA PHE A 36 -17.10 23.89 17.59
C PHE A 36 -17.02 22.65 18.48
N PHE A 37 -17.79 22.59 19.57
CA PHE A 37 -17.73 21.49 20.52
C PHE A 37 -18.44 20.22 20.04
N THR A 38 -19.51 20.32 19.25
CA THR A 38 -20.19 19.13 18.69
C THR A 38 -19.38 18.43 17.61
N HIS A 39 -18.50 19.17 16.93
CA HIS A 39 -17.59 18.63 15.92
C HIS A 39 -16.13 18.63 16.41
N TYR A 40 -15.93 18.66 17.74
CA TYR A 40 -14.61 18.75 18.37
C TYR A 40 -13.64 17.67 17.87
N ASP A 41 -14.12 16.45 17.71
CA ASP A 41 -13.33 15.32 17.20
C ASP A 41 -12.88 15.53 15.76
N TYR A 42 -13.72 16.14 14.92
CA TYR A 42 -13.38 16.48 13.54
C TYR A 42 -12.28 17.56 13.49
N TRP A 43 -12.38 18.62 14.29
CA TRP A 43 -11.40 19.70 14.33
C TRP A 43 -10.04 19.27 14.87
N ASN A 44 -10.02 18.33 15.83
CA ASN A 44 -8.79 17.82 16.46
C ASN A 44 -8.29 16.49 15.89
N SER A 45 -8.93 15.98 14.83
CA SER A 45 -8.47 14.76 14.13
C SER A 45 -7.08 14.90 13.48
N TYR A 46 -6.60 16.14 13.31
CA TYR A 46 -5.24 16.42 12.86
C TYR A 46 -4.34 16.67 14.07
N LEU A 47 -3.60 15.64 14.48
CA LEU A 47 -2.66 15.75 15.59
C LEU A 47 -1.50 16.70 15.24
N PRO A 48 -1.21 17.73 16.08
CA PRO A 48 0.04 18.47 15.96
C PRO A 48 1.21 17.53 16.23
N ASN A 49 2.39 17.86 15.69
CA ASN A 49 3.57 16.99 15.68
C ASN A 49 3.99 16.44 17.07
N ALA A 50 3.62 17.11 18.17
CA ALA A 50 3.85 16.63 19.54
C ALA A 50 2.95 15.45 19.95
N GLY A 51 1.71 15.39 19.46
CA GLY A 51 0.81 14.25 19.67
C GLY A 51 1.24 13.01 18.88
N LYS A 52 1.90 13.22 17.73
CA LYS A 52 2.46 12.15 16.88
C LYS A 52 3.53 11.31 17.58
N LEU A 53 4.34 11.93 18.46
CA LEU A 53 5.37 11.21 19.22
C LEU A 53 4.75 10.31 20.31
N GLN A 54 3.65 10.75 20.92
CA GLN A 54 2.99 9.99 21.98
C GLN A 54 2.11 8.85 21.44
N GLU A 55 1.46 9.05 20.28
CA GLU A 55 0.80 7.96 19.55
C GLU A 55 1.80 6.98 18.95
N GLN A 56 2.93 7.41 18.40
CA GLN A 56 4.00 6.48 17.99
C GLN A 56 4.49 5.63 19.16
N GLN A 57 4.56 6.17 20.39
CA GLN A 57 4.93 5.38 21.57
C GLN A 57 3.81 4.40 22.00
N MET A 58 2.53 4.78 21.89
CA MET A 58 1.41 3.89 22.24
C MET A 58 1.08 2.85 21.16
N GLU A 59 1.23 3.18 19.87
CA GLU A 59 1.15 2.22 18.76
C GLU A 59 2.32 1.23 18.81
N ASN A 60 3.54 1.67 19.17
CA ASN A 60 4.68 0.76 19.28
C ASN A 60 4.56 -0.22 20.46
N GLU A 61 3.81 0.12 21.52
CA GLU A 61 3.50 -0.82 22.62
C GLU A 61 2.34 -1.78 22.29
N THR A 62 1.50 -1.48 21.29
CA THR A 62 0.37 -2.34 20.88
C THR A 62 0.61 -3.08 19.54
N ALA A 63 1.60 -2.66 18.74
CA ALA A 63 1.94 -3.21 17.43
C ALA A 63 3.05 -4.29 17.48
N GLN A 64 3.32 -4.86 18.65
CA GLN A 64 4.11 -6.08 18.77
C GLN A 64 3.23 -7.32 18.50
N SER A 65 2.57 -7.31 17.35
CA SER A 65 1.77 -8.39 16.79
C SER A 65 1.87 -8.25 15.28
N SER A 66 2.72 -9.11 14.69
CA SER A 66 3.04 -9.25 13.26
C SER A 66 1.86 -8.97 12.33
N SER A 67 1.74 -7.74 11.83
CA SER A 67 0.76 -7.37 10.83
C SER A 67 1.33 -7.66 9.44
N SER A 68 0.57 -8.36 8.61
CA SER A 68 0.87 -8.62 7.19
C SER A 68 0.52 -7.42 6.31
N GLY A 69 0.78 -6.21 6.80
CA GLY A 69 0.45 -4.94 6.16
C GLY A 69 1.68 -4.09 5.83
N PRO A 70 1.49 -2.98 5.12
CA PRO A 70 2.57 -2.04 4.80
C PRO A 70 3.28 -1.56 6.07
N SER A 71 4.61 -1.60 6.06
CA SER A 71 5.44 -1.18 7.19
C SER A 71 5.51 0.35 7.28
N SER A 72 5.54 0.90 8.50
CA SER A 72 5.78 2.33 8.74
C SER A 72 7.27 2.73 8.64
N THR A 73 8.17 1.77 8.38
CA THR A 73 9.62 1.98 8.30
C THR A 73 10.14 1.70 6.88
N GLN A 74 11.20 2.40 6.47
CA GLN A 74 11.87 2.14 5.20
C GLN A 74 12.62 0.80 5.20
N GLY A 75 12.64 0.14 4.04
CA GLY A 75 13.40 -1.08 3.79
C GLY A 75 14.85 -0.82 3.40
N THR A 76 15.57 -1.89 3.13
CA THR A 76 16.94 -1.82 2.58
C THR A 76 16.87 -1.93 1.06
N PHE A 77 17.63 -1.08 0.36
CA PHE A 77 17.68 -1.13 -1.10
C PHE A 77 18.40 -2.40 -1.56
N THR A 78 17.67 -3.27 -2.25
CA THR A 78 18.17 -4.56 -2.76
C THR A 78 17.69 -4.86 -4.19
N GLY A 79 16.69 -4.12 -4.68
CA GLY A 79 16.08 -4.29 -5.99
C GLY A 79 16.57 -3.27 -7.03
N LYS A 80 15.67 -2.82 -7.90
CA LYS A 80 15.96 -1.80 -8.93
C LYS A 80 15.63 -0.39 -8.45
N GLU A 81 16.25 0.60 -9.08
CA GLU A 81 15.87 2.01 -8.91
C GLU A 81 14.72 2.36 -9.89
N ILE A 82 13.71 3.08 -9.40
CA ILE A 82 12.52 3.51 -10.15
C ILE A 82 12.41 5.03 -10.01
N ASP A 83 12.64 5.76 -11.09
CA ASP A 83 12.50 7.21 -11.10
C ASP A 83 11.06 7.63 -11.40
N VAL A 84 10.48 8.42 -10.50
CA VAL A 84 9.10 8.92 -10.60
C VAL A 84 9.11 10.44 -10.57
N SER A 85 8.57 11.06 -11.61
CA SER A 85 8.38 12.51 -11.67
C SER A 85 6.91 12.87 -11.44
N LEU A 86 6.66 13.67 -10.39
CA LEU A 86 5.32 14.12 -10.02
C LEU A 86 5.23 15.65 -10.01
N LYS A 87 4.09 16.17 -10.44
CA LYS A 87 3.74 17.58 -10.35
C LYS A 87 2.42 17.76 -9.61
N PHE A 88 2.37 18.58 -8.58
CA PHE A 88 1.09 19.02 -8.04
C PHE A 88 0.36 19.89 -9.07
N VAL A 89 -0.90 19.57 -9.36
CA VAL A 89 -1.75 20.30 -10.30
C VAL A 89 -3.17 20.43 -9.73
N GLU A 90 -3.77 21.60 -9.86
CA GLU A 90 -5.18 21.84 -9.53
C GLU A 90 -6.01 22.13 -10.79
N SER A 91 -7.31 21.84 -10.73
CA SER A 91 -8.27 22.32 -11.72
C SER A 91 -8.39 23.85 -11.67
N PRO A 92 -8.81 24.51 -12.76
CA PRO A 92 -8.91 25.98 -12.82
C PRO A 92 -9.80 26.61 -11.74
N ASP A 93 -10.80 25.85 -11.28
CA ASP A 93 -11.76 26.23 -10.24
C ASP A 93 -11.36 25.74 -8.83
N PHE A 94 -10.19 25.11 -8.68
CA PHE A 94 -9.68 24.56 -7.42
C PHE A 94 -10.64 23.58 -6.73
N SER A 95 -11.47 22.85 -7.50
CA SER A 95 -12.35 21.81 -6.97
C SER A 95 -11.73 20.42 -7.03
N LYS A 96 -10.67 20.23 -7.84
CA LYS A 96 -9.99 18.94 -8.04
C LYS A 96 -8.49 19.13 -8.02
N TYR A 97 -7.84 18.27 -7.26
CA TYR A 97 -6.41 18.28 -7.02
C TYR A 97 -5.86 16.94 -7.51
N GLY A 98 -4.62 16.90 -8.01
CA GLY A 98 -3.99 15.64 -8.37
C GLY A 98 -2.51 15.79 -8.69
N PHE A 99 -1.86 14.65 -8.91
CA PHE A 99 -0.50 14.56 -9.41
C PHE A 99 -0.52 14.42 -10.94
N ASN A 100 0.31 15.22 -11.62
CA ASN A 100 0.48 15.33 -13.07
C ASN A 100 -0.74 15.85 -13.85
N ALA A 101 -1.96 15.63 -13.36
CA ALA A 101 -3.19 16.23 -13.83
C ALA A 101 -4.21 16.33 -12.66
N PRO A 102 -5.28 17.12 -12.79
CA PRO A 102 -6.35 17.14 -11.79
C PRO A 102 -7.12 15.81 -11.78
N LYS A 103 -7.58 15.39 -10.58
CA LYS A 103 -8.37 14.15 -10.38
C LYS A 103 -9.42 13.92 -11.46
N GLY A 104 -9.42 12.71 -12.03
CA GLY A 104 -10.36 12.29 -13.08
C GLY A 104 -9.95 12.69 -14.50
N SER A 105 -8.80 13.34 -14.66
CA SER A 105 -8.16 13.55 -15.96
C SER A 105 -7.24 12.38 -16.31
N ALA A 106 -7.00 12.14 -17.61
CA ALA A 106 -6.07 11.10 -18.04
C ALA A 106 -4.65 11.36 -17.50
N GLY A 107 -4.03 10.33 -16.91
CA GLY A 107 -2.68 10.44 -16.33
C GLY A 107 -2.61 11.14 -14.97
N SER A 108 -3.75 11.44 -14.34
CA SER A 108 -3.81 11.87 -12.94
C SER A 108 -3.38 10.72 -12.02
N ASP A 109 -2.56 11.04 -11.02
CA ASP A 109 -2.24 10.16 -9.90
C ASP A 109 -1.74 8.76 -10.34
N PRO A 110 -0.65 8.68 -11.12
CA PRO A 110 -0.18 7.43 -11.69
C PRO A 110 0.09 6.36 -10.62
N GLU A 111 -0.46 5.16 -10.82
CA GLU A 111 -0.11 4.01 -9.97
C GLU A 111 1.33 3.59 -10.23
N ILE A 112 2.05 3.26 -9.15
CA ILE A 112 3.45 2.86 -9.19
C ILE A 112 3.56 1.41 -8.74
N ASP A 113 3.93 0.53 -9.66
CA ASP A 113 4.23 -0.86 -9.35
C ASP A 113 5.69 -1.01 -8.92
N ALA A 114 5.90 -1.57 -7.74
CA ALA A 114 7.21 -1.82 -7.17
C ALA A 114 7.28 -3.20 -6.51
N LYS A 115 8.50 -3.63 -6.18
CA LYS A 115 8.75 -4.84 -5.41
C LYS A 115 9.41 -4.48 -4.08
N VAL A 116 9.25 -5.34 -3.07
CA VAL A 116 9.98 -5.18 -1.81
C VAL A 116 11.48 -5.06 -2.11
N GLY A 117 12.11 -4.01 -1.59
CA GLY A 117 13.53 -3.71 -1.80
C GLY A 117 13.85 -2.84 -3.03
N ASP A 118 12.90 -2.53 -3.92
CA ASP A 118 13.08 -1.52 -4.96
C ASP A 118 13.25 -0.13 -4.33
N LYS A 119 14.06 0.74 -4.95
CA LYS A 119 14.21 2.13 -4.51
C LYS A 119 13.46 3.04 -5.46
N ILE A 120 12.40 3.65 -4.97
CA ILE A 120 11.58 4.59 -5.72
C ILE A 120 12.07 6.00 -5.42
N VAL A 121 12.55 6.71 -6.43
CA VAL A 121 13.06 8.09 -6.32
C VAL A 121 12.01 9.04 -6.88
N PHE A 122 11.39 9.81 -5.99
CA PHE A 122 10.37 10.79 -6.35
C PHE A 122 11.01 12.16 -6.55
N SER A 123 10.89 12.70 -7.75
CA SER A 123 11.15 14.11 -8.06
C SER A 123 9.83 14.85 -8.15
N VAL A 124 9.54 15.68 -7.14
CA VAL A 124 8.23 16.31 -6.96
C VAL A 124 8.36 17.82 -7.16
N THR A 125 7.49 18.39 -7.97
CA THR A 125 7.41 19.84 -8.21
C THR A 125 6.03 20.38 -7.90
N ASN A 126 5.94 21.53 -7.24
CA ASN A 126 4.70 22.28 -7.16
C ASN A 126 4.45 23.01 -8.49
N GLY A 127 3.73 22.36 -9.41
CA GLY A 127 3.31 22.94 -10.69
C GLY A 127 2.00 23.75 -10.60
N GLY A 128 1.39 23.78 -9.42
CA GLY A 128 0.12 24.39 -9.13
C GLY A 128 0.23 25.82 -8.60
N LYS A 129 -0.90 26.37 -8.19
CA LYS A 129 -0.99 27.70 -7.56
C LYS A 129 -1.11 27.62 -6.04
N SER A 130 -1.57 26.49 -5.49
CA SER A 130 -1.73 26.29 -4.05
C SER A 130 -0.42 25.85 -3.40
N PHE A 131 -0.38 25.87 -2.07
CA PHE A 131 0.73 25.32 -1.30
C PHE A 131 0.59 23.79 -1.20
N HIS A 132 1.69 23.06 -1.32
CA HIS A 132 1.67 21.59 -1.25
C HIS A 132 2.80 21.04 -0.40
N ALA A 133 2.62 19.83 0.12
CA ALA A 133 3.65 19.09 0.84
C ALA A 133 3.53 17.62 0.46
N PHE A 134 4.65 16.95 0.17
CA PHE A 134 4.64 15.56 -0.25
C PHE A 134 4.94 14.63 0.92
N ALA A 135 4.25 13.51 0.99
CA ALA A 135 4.54 12.44 1.94
C ALA A 135 4.16 11.08 1.35
N ILE A 136 4.82 10.03 1.83
CA ILE A 136 4.41 8.64 1.59
C ILE A 136 3.87 8.07 2.91
N THR A 137 2.76 7.37 2.86
CA THR A 137 2.10 6.80 4.04
C THR A 137 1.51 5.42 3.76
N ALA A 138 1.41 4.60 4.80
CA ALA A 138 0.65 3.36 4.80
C ALA A 138 -0.84 3.58 5.11
N SER A 139 -1.23 4.78 5.57
CA SER A 139 -2.60 5.08 5.96
C SER A 139 -3.54 5.18 4.77
N THR A 140 -4.66 4.48 4.87
CA THR A 140 -5.72 4.45 3.84
C THR A 140 -6.59 5.71 3.81
N SER A 141 -6.47 6.60 4.80
CA SER A 141 -7.22 7.85 4.87
C SER A 141 -6.46 8.92 5.67
N GLY A 142 -6.92 10.18 5.55
CA GLY A 142 -6.34 11.34 6.23
C GLY A 142 -4.89 11.63 5.82
N PRO A 143 -4.16 12.49 6.52
CA PRO A 143 -2.74 12.69 6.22
C PRO A 143 -1.87 11.48 6.63
N GLY A 144 -2.36 10.64 7.55
CA GLY A 144 -1.61 9.55 8.17
C GLY A 144 -0.31 10.00 8.85
N PRO A 145 0.37 9.13 9.61
CA PRO A 145 1.81 9.29 9.79
C PRO A 145 2.49 9.09 8.43
N ALA A 146 3.37 10.03 8.07
CA ALA A 146 4.30 9.82 6.97
C ALA A 146 5.33 8.76 7.39
N ILE A 147 5.78 7.95 6.44
CA ILE A 147 6.94 7.07 6.65
C ILE A 147 8.17 7.97 6.82
N ASP A 148 8.97 7.67 7.84
CA ASP A 148 10.13 8.49 8.16
C ASP A 148 11.06 8.66 6.95
N GLY A 149 11.54 9.90 6.76
CA GLY A 149 12.42 10.24 5.64
C GLY A 149 11.76 10.29 4.26
N THR A 150 10.42 10.16 4.15
CA THR A 150 9.69 10.20 2.86
C THR A 150 8.97 11.52 2.56
N THR A 151 9.25 12.58 3.32
CA THR A 151 8.54 13.87 3.19
C THR A 151 9.33 14.91 2.42
N ILE A 152 8.64 15.73 1.63
CA ILE A 152 9.17 16.98 1.07
C ILE A 152 8.27 18.11 1.57
N ALA A 153 8.87 19.06 2.31
CA ALA A 153 8.15 20.10 3.04
C ALA A 153 7.16 19.51 4.07
N THR A 154 6.37 20.36 4.72
CA THR A 154 5.36 19.94 5.71
C THR A 154 4.12 20.82 5.60
N ALA A 155 3.01 20.44 6.25
CA ALA A 155 1.83 21.28 6.35
C ALA A 155 2.15 22.65 6.99
N ASP A 156 3.06 22.69 7.97
CA ASP A 156 3.48 23.90 8.68
C ASP A 156 4.46 24.77 7.86
N SER A 157 5.17 24.16 6.91
CA SER A 157 6.12 24.85 6.03
C SER A 157 6.04 24.26 4.62
N PRO A 158 4.98 24.55 3.85
CA PRO A 158 4.70 23.89 2.60
C PRO A 158 5.50 24.47 1.42
N MET A 159 5.56 23.71 0.33
CA MET A 159 6.15 24.14 -0.94
C MET A 159 5.32 25.24 -1.58
N LYS A 160 6.00 26.33 -1.95
CA LYS A 160 5.45 27.42 -2.76
C LYS A 160 5.35 27.00 -4.24
N PRO A 161 4.49 27.66 -5.04
CA PRO A 161 4.44 27.45 -6.48
C PRO A 161 5.83 27.53 -7.13
N GLY A 162 6.14 26.55 -7.98
CA GLY A 162 7.42 26.42 -8.68
C GLY A 162 8.56 25.79 -7.87
N GLN A 163 8.39 25.51 -6.57
CA GLN A 163 9.40 24.78 -5.80
C GLN A 163 9.39 23.29 -6.13
N SER A 164 10.54 22.64 -5.93
CA SER A 164 10.73 21.21 -6.17
C SER A 164 11.56 20.59 -5.05
N GLY A 165 11.47 19.27 -4.92
CA GLY A 165 12.31 18.46 -4.04
C GLY A 165 12.39 17.01 -4.50
N THR A 166 13.28 16.26 -3.88
CA THR A 166 13.48 14.83 -4.18
C THR A 166 13.48 14.04 -2.89
N VAL A 167 12.87 12.86 -2.91
CA VAL A 167 12.89 11.91 -1.81
C VAL A 167 12.94 10.48 -2.33
N SER A 168 13.53 9.55 -1.58
CA SER A 168 13.54 8.14 -1.93
C SER A 168 12.75 7.32 -0.93
N PHE A 169 12.08 6.29 -1.42
CA PHE A 169 11.36 5.31 -0.62
C PHE A 169 11.75 3.90 -1.04
N VAL A 170 12.07 3.07 -0.04
CA VAL A 170 12.28 1.63 -0.22
C VAL A 170 11.20 0.92 0.59
N PRO A 171 10.27 0.19 -0.03
CA PRO A 171 9.24 -0.50 0.70
C PRO A 171 9.82 -1.73 1.41
N ALA A 172 9.66 -1.79 2.74
CA ALA A 172 10.14 -2.89 3.58
C ALA A 172 9.24 -4.13 3.52
N SER A 173 8.01 -3.99 3.05
CA SER A 173 7.01 -5.08 3.02
C SER A 173 6.06 -4.88 1.85
N ALA A 174 5.54 -6.00 1.32
CA ALA A 174 4.53 -5.98 0.29
C ALA A 174 3.23 -5.36 0.80
N GLY A 175 2.42 -4.81 -0.10
CA GLY A 175 1.18 -4.12 0.22
C GLY A 175 1.03 -2.79 -0.53
N THR A 176 -0.05 -2.09 -0.24
CA THR A 176 -0.35 -0.80 -0.86
C THR A 176 0.08 0.34 0.04
N TYR A 177 0.92 1.22 -0.49
CA TYR A 177 1.27 2.51 0.11
C TYR A 177 0.66 3.63 -0.72
N TYR A 178 0.65 4.83 -0.17
CA TYR A 178 0.08 6.01 -0.82
C TYR A 178 1.09 7.14 -0.81
N TYR A 179 1.25 7.82 -1.95
CA TYR A 179 1.90 9.11 -1.99
C TYR A 179 0.83 10.19 -2.06
N ILE A 180 0.94 11.20 -1.20
CA ILE A 180 -0.15 12.14 -0.92
C ILE A 180 0.34 13.59 -0.86
N CYS A 181 -0.61 14.52 -0.98
CA CYS A 181 -0.41 15.87 -0.45
C CYS A 181 -0.77 15.90 1.04
N ALA A 182 0.21 16.22 1.89
CA ALA A 182 0.05 16.26 3.35
C ALA A 182 -0.56 17.58 3.88
N VAL A 183 -0.89 18.52 3.00
CA VAL A 183 -1.64 19.73 3.38
C VAL A 183 -3.10 19.33 3.68
N PRO A 184 -3.66 19.69 4.84
CA PRO A 184 -5.01 19.31 5.23
C PRO A 184 -6.05 19.62 4.14
N GLY A 185 -6.90 18.66 3.80
CA GLY A 185 -7.95 18.79 2.78
C GLY A 185 -7.51 18.46 1.35
N HIS A 186 -6.22 18.51 1.02
CA HIS A 186 -5.77 18.33 -0.38
C HIS A 186 -5.85 16.88 -0.85
N ARG A 187 -5.60 15.91 0.05
CA ARG A 187 -5.77 14.48 -0.24
C ARG A 187 -7.22 14.16 -0.59
N GLU A 188 -8.16 14.73 0.17
CA GLU A 188 -9.61 14.56 -0.03
C GLU A 188 -10.09 15.15 -1.36
N LEU A 189 -9.47 16.25 -1.81
CA LEU A 189 -9.71 16.85 -3.11
C LEU A 189 -9.06 16.07 -4.28
N GLY A 190 -8.23 15.07 -3.99
CA GLY A 190 -7.74 14.12 -4.97
C GLY A 190 -6.24 13.87 -5.02
N MET A 191 -5.41 14.59 -4.26
CA MET A 191 -3.96 14.40 -4.28
C MET A 191 -3.53 13.16 -3.49
N GLU A 192 -3.80 12.00 -4.09
CA GLU A 192 -3.39 10.68 -3.65
C GLU A 192 -3.14 9.82 -4.88
N GLY A 193 -1.96 9.20 -4.95
CA GLY A 193 -1.73 8.05 -5.81
C GLY A 193 -1.20 6.85 -5.05
N LYS A 194 -1.23 5.69 -5.70
CA LYS A 194 -0.91 4.40 -5.09
C LYS A 194 0.47 3.92 -5.48
N ILE A 195 1.13 3.26 -4.53
CA ILE A 195 2.31 2.43 -4.73
C ILE A 195 1.91 1.01 -4.39
N VAL A 196 1.82 0.15 -5.39
CA VAL A 196 1.47 -1.26 -5.22
C VAL A 196 2.77 -2.05 -5.14
N VAL A 197 3.07 -2.59 -3.96
CA VAL A 197 4.31 -3.33 -3.71
C VAL A 197 4.02 -4.82 -3.69
N GLY A 198 4.50 -5.52 -4.71
CA GLY A 198 4.49 -6.99 -4.76
C GLY A 198 5.56 -7.61 -3.87
N GLY A 199 5.39 -8.89 -3.54
CA GLY A 199 6.47 -9.71 -2.96
C GLY A 199 7.71 -9.66 -3.85
N GLY A 200 8.88 -9.45 -3.25
CA GLY A 200 10.10 -9.20 -3.99
C GLY A 200 10.66 -10.44 -4.70
N SER A 201 10.63 -10.44 -6.02
CA SER A 201 11.69 -10.96 -6.92
C SER A 201 11.52 -10.34 -8.31
N GLY A 202 12.60 -9.81 -8.90
CA GLY A 202 12.64 -8.84 -10.01
C GLY A 202 11.94 -9.21 -11.34
N GLY A 203 11.92 -8.27 -12.29
CA GLY A 203 11.72 -8.59 -13.72
C GLY A 203 10.41 -8.14 -14.36
N SER A 204 10.57 -7.65 -15.60
CA SER A 204 9.63 -7.39 -16.69
C SER A 204 8.38 -8.30 -16.72
N SER A 205 7.24 -7.80 -17.20
CA SER A 205 6.00 -8.59 -17.35
C SER A 205 6.26 -9.88 -18.16
N ILE A 206 6.45 -11.00 -17.44
CA ILE A 206 6.61 -12.33 -18.04
C ILE A 206 5.22 -12.74 -18.54
N PRO A 207 5.05 -13.07 -19.83
CA PRO A 207 3.76 -13.52 -20.34
C PRO A 207 3.33 -14.81 -19.65
N ALA A 208 2.02 -14.99 -19.43
CA ALA A 208 1.47 -16.21 -18.89
C ALA A 208 1.87 -17.42 -19.76
N GLY A 209 2.26 -18.50 -19.09
CA GLY A 209 2.60 -19.77 -19.72
C GLY A 209 1.41 -20.39 -20.45
N THR A 210 1.69 -21.12 -21.53
CA THR A 210 0.66 -21.78 -22.35
C THR A 210 0.53 -23.27 -22.06
N GLY A 211 1.39 -23.84 -21.20
CA GLY A 211 1.44 -25.26 -20.90
C GLY A 211 2.07 -26.12 -22.00
N GLY A 212 2.66 -25.48 -23.03
CA GLY A 212 3.39 -26.17 -24.09
C GLY A 212 4.53 -27.02 -23.53
N THR A 213 4.87 -28.11 -24.21
CA THR A 213 5.96 -29.01 -23.81
C THR A 213 7.28 -28.59 -24.46
N ALA A 214 8.39 -28.96 -23.82
CA ALA A 214 9.74 -28.84 -24.37
C ALA A 214 10.48 -30.17 -24.26
N SER A 215 11.50 -30.38 -25.09
CA SER A 215 12.38 -31.54 -24.97
C SER A 215 13.38 -31.32 -23.84
N ALA A 216 13.71 -32.39 -23.11
CA ALA A 216 14.69 -32.29 -22.04
C ALA A 216 16.05 -31.81 -22.58
N ASN A 217 16.61 -30.77 -21.97
CA ASN A 217 17.89 -30.17 -22.36
C ASN A 217 19.10 -30.83 -21.65
N GLY A 218 18.85 -31.73 -20.70
CA GLY A 218 19.85 -32.45 -19.92
C GLY A 218 20.17 -31.84 -18.56
N ASN A 219 19.76 -30.59 -18.30
CA ASN A 219 19.90 -29.94 -17.00
C ASN A 219 18.93 -30.55 -15.99
N LYS A 220 19.34 -30.55 -14.72
CA LYS A 220 18.54 -31.05 -13.60
C LYS A 220 18.55 -30.03 -12.48
N GLU A 221 17.37 -29.59 -12.08
CA GLU A 221 17.15 -28.61 -11.03
C GLU A 221 16.32 -29.24 -9.91
N SER A 222 16.59 -28.88 -8.65
CA SER A 222 15.89 -29.44 -7.49
C SER A 222 15.53 -28.34 -6.49
N PHE A 223 14.27 -28.35 -6.04
CA PHE A 223 13.73 -27.37 -5.10
C PHE A 223 12.97 -28.07 -3.98
N SER A 224 12.90 -27.44 -2.81
CA SER A 224 12.17 -27.95 -1.65
C SER A 224 11.06 -27.00 -1.23
N LEU A 225 9.86 -27.54 -1.07
CA LEU A 225 8.67 -26.82 -0.64
C LEU A 225 8.01 -27.54 0.55
N ALA A 226 7.68 -26.78 1.60
CA ALA A 226 6.96 -27.23 2.77
C ALA A 226 5.59 -26.57 2.82
N PHE A 227 4.52 -27.36 2.94
CA PHE A 227 3.17 -26.84 3.13
C PHE A 227 2.99 -26.34 4.56
N GLU A 228 2.92 -25.02 4.73
CA GLU A 228 2.78 -24.37 6.02
C GLU A 228 1.40 -23.76 6.17
N VAL A 229 0.84 -23.85 7.37
CA VAL A 229 -0.47 -23.27 7.71
C VAL A 229 -0.34 -22.56 9.05
N SER A 230 -0.85 -21.32 9.09
CA SER A 230 -0.89 -20.51 10.31
C SER A 230 -1.70 -21.20 11.42
N SER A 231 -1.38 -20.88 12.66
CA SER A 231 -2.01 -21.53 13.82
C SER A 231 -3.52 -21.36 13.91
N ASP A 232 -4.06 -20.28 13.31
CA ASP A 232 -5.49 -19.99 13.25
C ASP A 232 -6.15 -20.48 11.94
N PHE A 233 -5.39 -21.18 11.07
CA PHE A 233 -5.83 -21.68 9.77
C PHE A 233 -6.35 -20.59 8.81
N SER A 234 -5.96 -19.33 9.02
CA SER A 234 -6.38 -18.21 8.16
C SER A 234 -5.47 -17.98 6.96
N LYS A 235 -4.21 -18.43 7.06
CA LYS A 235 -3.16 -18.28 6.06
C LYS A 235 -2.46 -19.59 5.74
N TYR A 236 -2.20 -19.77 4.46
CA TYR A 236 -1.56 -20.93 3.87
C TYR A 236 -0.37 -20.44 3.04
N GLY A 237 0.68 -21.23 2.94
CA GLY A 237 1.78 -20.92 2.02
C GLY A 237 2.81 -22.04 1.94
N PHE A 238 3.77 -21.84 1.05
CA PHE A 238 4.93 -22.70 0.90
C PHE A 238 6.13 -22.07 1.62
N ASN A 239 6.83 -22.85 2.44
CA ASN A 239 8.00 -22.44 3.25
C ASN A 239 7.72 -21.30 4.24
N GLY A 240 6.44 -21.02 4.50
CA GLY A 240 5.97 -20.00 5.41
C GLY A 240 4.51 -19.66 5.17
N THR A 241 3.88 -18.91 6.07
CA THR A 241 2.47 -18.49 5.99
C THR A 241 2.33 -16.97 5.86
N GLY A 242 3.39 -16.32 5.39
CA GLY A 242 3.53 -14.86 5.29
C GLY A 242 4.96 -14.41 5.62
N GLY A 243 5.37 -13.28 5.06
CA GLY A 243 6.72 -12.70 5.25
C GLY A 243 7.74 -13.18 4.22
N THR A 244 8.99 -12.73 4.39
CA THR A 244 10.09 -13.00 3.45
C THR A 244 10.36 -14.49 3.33
N GLY A 245 10.40 -15.01 2.10
CA GLY A 245 10.68 -16.41 1.80
C GLY A 245 9.44 -17.32 1.76
N THR A 246 8.24 -16.79 2.06
CA THR A 246 6.99 -17.49 1.75
C THR A 246 6.74 -17.47 0.25
N ASN A 247 6.35 -18.62 -0.33
CA ASN A 247 6.09 -18.80 -1.75
C ASN A 247 7.26 -18.29 -2.64
N PRO A 248 8.47 -18.87 -2.51
CA PRO A 248 9.61 -18.40 -3.28
C PRO A 248 9.42 -18.61 -4.78
N ASP A 249 9.75 -17.60 -5.59
CA ASP A 249 9.81 -17.77 -7.04
C ASP A 249 10.77 -18.91 -7.40
N ILE A 250 10.29 -19.85 -8.22
CA ILE A 250 11.11 -20.92 -8.80
C ILE A 250 11.35 -20.55 -10.26
N THR A 251 12.60 -20.24 -10.60
CA THR A 251 13.02 -19.92 -11.97
C THR A 251 13.85 -21.05 -12.56
N VAL A 252 13.48 -21.51 -13.75
CA VAL A 252 14.15 -22.58 -14.50
C VAL A 252 14.19 -22.23 -15.99
N HIS A 253 14.94 -22.99 -16.79
CA HIS A 253 14.94 -22.84 -18.25
C HIS A 253 14.02 -23.89 -18.90
N SER A 254 13.49 -23.55 -20.07
CA SER A 254 12.72 -24.46 -20.91
C SER A 254 13.53 -25.74 -21.20
N GLY A 255 12.93 -26.89 -20.92
CA GLY A 255 13.56 -28.21 -21.07
C GLY A 255 14.34 -28.71 -19.85
N ASP A 256 14.46 -27.94 -18.77
CA ASP A 256 15.09 -28.43 -17.53
C ASP A 256 14.28 -29.59 -16.94
N THR A 257 14.97 -30.62 -16.44
CA THR A 257 14.32 -31.67 -15.62
C THR A 257 14.26 -31.19 -14.19
N VAL A 258 13.07 -30.86 -13.71
CA VAL A 258 12.84 -30.25 -12.40
C VAL A 258 12.30 -31.30 -11.43
N THR A 259 12.93 -31.41 -10.27
CA THR A 259 12.43 -32.20 -9.14
C THR A 259 11.98 -31.28 -8.01
N ILE A 260 10.73 -31.40 -7.59
CA ILE A 260 10.19 -30.67 -6.44
C ILE A 260 10.01 -31.67 -5.29
N HIS A 261 10.76 -31.44 -4.21
CA HIS A 261 10.62 -32.15 -2.95
C HIS A 261 9.55 -31.45 -2.12
N VAL A 262 8.41 -32.11 -1.90
CA VAL A 262 7.30 -31.57 -1.11
C VAL A 262 7.21 -32.24 0.25
N THR A 263 6.99 -31.44 1.30
CA THR A 263 6.77 -31.91 2.67
C THR A 263 5.52 -31.27 3.25
N ASN A 264 4.74 -32.03 4.03
CA ASN A 264 3.56 -31.50 4.73
C ASN A 264 3.80 -31.52 6.26
N PRO A 265 4.51 -30.53 6.82
CA PRO A 265 4.64 -30.40 8.27
C PRO A 265 3.34 -29.94 8.96
N SER A 266 2.38 -29.40 8.20
CA SER A 266 1.12 -28.88 8.74
C SER A 266 0.12 -29.97 9.16
N LYS A 267 -0.97 -29.55 9.81
CA LYS A 267 -2.10 -30.43 10.19
C LYS A 267 -3.16 -30.57 9.10
N VAL A 268 -3.00 -29.91 7.96
CA VAL A 268 -4.00 -29.86 6.89
C VAL A 268 -3.58 -30.77 5.74
N PHE A 269 -4.55 -31.28 4.98
CA PHE A 269 -4.30 -32.08 3.78
C PHE A 269 -3.89 -31.20 2.60
N HIS A 270 -2.87 -31.59 1.85
CA HIS A 270 -2.38 -30.80 0.71
C HIS A 270 -2.12 -31.66 -0.52
N ALA A 271 -2.06 -31.03 -1.69
CA ALA A 271 -1.64 -31.67 -2.93
C ALA A 271 -0.94 -30.63 -3.79
N PHE A 272 0.09 -31.01 -4.54
CA PHE A 272 0.90 -30.08 -5.32
C PHE A 272 0.55 -30.15 -6.80
N GLY A 273 0.62 -29.03 -7.50
CA GLY A 273 0.57 -28.99 -8.97
C GLY A 273 1.11 -27.68 -9.52
N ILE A 274 1.53 -27.71 -10.79
CA ILE A 274 1.88 -26.51 -11.57
C ILE A 274 0.79 -26.26 -12.59
N VAL A 275 0.27 -25.03 -12.64
CA VAL A 275 -0.86 -24.63 -13.49
C VAL A 275 -0.54 -23.33 -14.24
N THR A 276 -1.26 -23.07 -15.33
CA THR A 276 -1.22 -21.78 -16.04
C THR A 276 -2.14 -20.74 -15.44
N ASP A 277 -3.18 -21.17 -14.72
CA ASP A 277 -4.17 -20.32 -14.04
C ASP A 277 -4.37 -20.84 -12.60
N PRO A 278 -4.00 -20.09 -11.56
CA PRO A 278 -4.13 -20.51 -10.16
C PRO A 278 -5.59 -20.72 -9.73
N ASN A 279 -6.56 -20.15 -10.46
CA ASN A 279 -7.98 -20.36 -10.20
C ASN A 279 -8.53 -21.68 -10.77
N ASN A 280 -7.73 -22.40 -11.56
CA ASN A 280 -8.08 -23.69 -12.13
C ASN A 280 -7.14 -24.80 -11.62
N PRO A 281 -7.32 -25.29 -10.39
CA PRO A 281 -6.41 -26.26 -9.78
C PRO A 281 -6.39 -27.65 -10.46
N SER A 282 -7.38 -27.93 -11.30
CA SER A 282 -7.41 -29.15 -12.13
C SER A 282 -6.56 -29.03 -13.40
N GLY A 283 -6.13 -27.82 -13.78
CA GLY A 283 -5.38 -27.51 -15.00
C GLY A 283 -3.88 -27.79 -14.89
N VAL A 284 -3.48 -28.87 -14.20
CA VAL A 284 -2.06 -29.17 -13.97
C VAL A 284 -1.35 -29.51 -15.29
N VAL A 285 -0.20 -28.89 -15.52
CA VAL A 285 0.64 -29.09 -16.71
C VAL A 285 1.81 -30.05 -16.45
N TRP A 286 2.36 -30.62 -17.51
CA TRP A 286 3.59 -31.44 -17.53
C TRP A 286 3.63 -32.65 -16.59
N ASN A 287 2.46 -33.13 -16.16
CA ASN A 287 2.35 -34.15 -15.10
C ASN A 287 3.06 -33.73 -13.80
N ALA A 288 3.15 -32.43 -13.54
CA ALA A 288 3.82 -31.86 -12.36
C ALA A 288 2.95 -31.98 -11.08
N ALA A 289 2.07 -32.97 -11.00
CA ALA A 289 1.23 -33.20 -9.84
C ALA A 289 1.92 -34.13 -8.84
N TYR A 290 1.87 -33.79 -7.55
CA TYR A 290 2.12 -34.73 -6.47
C TYR A 290 0.88 -34.84 -5.60
N LYS A 291 0.33 -36.06 -5.53
CA LYS A 291 -1.01 -36.33 -4.95
C LYS A 291 -2.12 -35.56 -5.68
N THR A 292 -3.35 -35.71 -5.22
CA THR A 292 -4.53 -35.04 -5.79
C THR A 292 -5.49 -34.61 -4.68
N ALA A 293 -6.48 -33.77 -5.02
CA ALA A 293 -7.54 -33.41 -4.07
C ALA A 293 -8.31 -34.64 -3.54
N ASP A 294 -8.46 -35.70 -4.34
CA ASP A 294 -9.14 -36.94 -3.95
C ASP A 294 -8.25 -37.89 -3.13
N SER A 295 -6.93 -37.74 -3.25
CA SER A 295 -5.95 -38.53 -2.50
C SER A 295 -4.79 -37.64 -2.04
N PRO A 296 -5.04 -36.74 -1.08
CA PRO A 296 -4.07 -35.71 -0.71
C PRO A 296 -2.96 -36.26 0.20
N MET A 297 -1.87 -35.49 0.31
CA MET A 297 -0.85 -35.65 1.34
C MET A 297 -1.45 -35.48 2.72
N LYS A 298 -1.17 -36.43 3.60
CA LYS A 298 -1.53 -36.38 5.01
C LYS A 298 -0.53 -35.54 5.81
N PRO A 299 -0.89 -35.07 7.01
CA PRO A 299 0.07 -34.47 7.93
C PRO A 299 1.28 -35.39 8.16
N GLY A 300 2.49 -34.84 8.00
CA GLY A 300 3.77 -35.55 8.09
C GLY A 300 4.22 -36.25 6.81
N ASP A 301 3.40 -36.30 5.75
CA ASP A 301 3.80 -36.91 4.48
C ASP A 301 4.88 -36.07 3.77
N SER A 302 5.72 -36.74 2.99
CA SER A 302 6.69 -36.13 2.09
C SER A 302 6.84 -36.96 0.82
N GLY A 303 7.34 -36.34 -0.24
CA GLY A 303 7.75 -37.03 -1.45
C GLY A 303 8.08 -36.08 -2.58
N ASP A 304 8.31 -36.65 -3.76
CA ASP A 304 8.90 -35.93 -4.87
C ASP A 304 8.02 -36.01 -6.12
N VAL A 305 8.02 -34.94 -6.90
CA VAL A 305 7.54 -34.95 -8.29
C VAL A 305 8.66 -34.49 -9.21
N THR A 306 8.85 -35.19 -10.32
CA THR A 306 9.84 -34.84 -11.34
C THR A 306 9.16 -34.69 -12.69
N PHE A 307 9.42 -33.58 -13.37
CA PHE A 307 8.85 -33.25 -14.68
C PHE A 307 9.87 -32.48 -15.53
N VAL A 308 9.56 -32.28 -16.81
CA VAL A 308 10.36 -31.42 -17.70
C VAL A 308 9.64 -30.09 -17.85
N ALA A 309 10.32 -28.99 -17.54
CA ALA A 309 9.79 -27.64 -17.72
C ALA A 309 9.51 -27.38 -19.21
N GLY A 310 8.32 -26.88 -19.51
CA GLY A 310 7.83 -26.72 -20.88
C GLY A 310 8.25 -25.40 -21.53
N THR A 311 7.36 -24.82 -22.32
CA THR A 311 7.61 -23.54 -23.02
C THR A 311 7.77 -22.37 -22.04
N PRO A 312 8.60 -21.36 -22.38
CA PRO A 312 8.79 -20.17 -21.55
C PRO A 312 7.50 -19.45 -21.18
N GLY A 313 7.45 -18.89 -19.97
CA GLY A 313 6.31 -18.14 -19.45
C GLY A 313 6.20 -18.21 -17.93
N LEU A 314 5.23 -17.47 -17.40
CA LEU A 314 4.84 -17.48 -15.99
C LEU A 314 3.78 -18.56 -15.74
N TYR A 315 4.07 -19.45 -14.81
CA TYR A 315 3.17 -20.48 -14.29
C TYR A 315 3.04 -20.31 -12.77
N HIS A 316 2.12 -21.05 -12.18
CA HIS A 316 1.88 -21.03 -10.75
C HIS A 316 2.07 -22.44 -10.20
N TYR A 317 2.87 -22.60 -9.16
CA TYR A 317 2.87 -23.81 -8.35
C TYR A 317 1.92 -23.59 -7.17
N ILE A 318 0.95 -24.48 -7.00
CA ILE A 318 -0.17 -24.27 -6.09
C ILE A 318 -0.45 -25.50 -5.23
N CYS A 319 -1.20 -25.28 -4.15
CA CYS A 319 -1.94 -26.37 -3.53
C CYS A 319 -3.24 -26.63 -4.32
N THR A 320 -3.38 -27.84 -4.89
CA THR A 320 -4.53 -28.19 -5.75
C THR A 320 -5.78 -28.61 -4.96
N VAL A 321 -5.68 -28.70 -3.63
CA VAL A 321 -6.86 -28.86 -2.77
C VAL A 321 -7.74 -27.61 -2.87
N PRO A 322 -9.05 -27.74 -3.16
CA PRO A 322 -9.94 -26.59 -3.39
C PRO A 322 -9.88 -25.55 -2.25
N GLY A 323 -9.68 -24.29 -2.63
CA GLY A 323 -9.64 -23.15 -1.71
C GLY A 323 -8.27 -22.83 -1.09
N HIS A 324 -7.31 -23.77 -1.06
CA HIS A 324 -6.02 -23.53 -0.40
C HIS A 324 -5.14 -22.51 -1.15
N ALA A 325 -5.14 -22.56 -2.48
CA ALA A 325 -4.45 -21.56 -3.29
C ALA A 325 -4.98 -20.14 -3.03
N ALA A 326 -6.30 -19.98 -2.93
CA ALA A 326 -6.94 -18.71 -2.61
C ALA A 326 -6.62 -18.17 -1.20
N LEU A 327 -6.18 -19.05 -0.29
CA LEU A 327 -5.71 -18.70 1.06
C LEU A 327 -4.20 -18.46 1.16
N GLY A 328 -3.50 -18.51 0.02
CA GLY A 328 -2.08 -18.12 -0.09
C GLY A 328 -1.14 -19.21 -0.58
N MET A 329 -1.57 -20.46 -0.82
CA MET A 329 -0.72 -21.50 -1.43
C MET A 329 -0.64 -21.35 -2.96
N ASP A 330 -0.08 -20.23 -3.38
CA ASP A 330 0.18 -19.86 -4.77
C ASP A 330 1.55 -19.17 -4.83
N GLY A 331 2.49 -19.80 -5.52
CA GLY A 331 3.81 -19.24 -5.80
C GLY A 331 4.17 -19.33 -7.27
N HIS A 332 5.16 -18.55 -7.71
CA HIS A 332 5.45 -18.39 -9.12
C HIS A 332 6.46 -19.44 -9.60
N PHE A 333 6.14 -20.08 -10.71
CA PHE A 333 7.03 -20.97 -11.45
C PHE A 333 7.35 -20.32 -12.79
N ILE A 334 8.57 -19.81 -12.95
CA ILE A 334 9.00 -19.01 -14.09
C ILE A 334 9.86 -19.89 -14.99
N VAL A 335 9.44 -20.03 -16.25
CA VAL A 335 10.23 -20.73 -17.27
C VAL A 335 10.84 -19.70 -18.20
N GLU A 336 12.16 -19.63 -18.22
CA GLU A 336 12.96 -18.81 -19.13
C GLU A 336 13.30 -19.58 -20.42
N LYS A 337 13.89 -18.88 -21.39
CA LYS A 337 14.26 -19.45 -22.69
C LYS A 337 15.43 -20.41 -22.63
#